data_AF-A0A7W1GSH0-F1
#
_entry.id   AF-A0A7W1GSH0-F1
#
_cell.length_a   1.000
_cell.length_b   1.000
_cell.length_c   1.000
_cell.angle_alpha   90.00
_cell.angle_beta   90.00
_cell.angle_gamma   90.00
#
_symmetry.space_group_name_H-M   'P 1'
#
loop_
_entity.id
_entity.type
_entity.pdbx_description
1 polymer ?
#
loop_
_entity_poly.entity_id
_entity_poly.type
_entity_poly.pdbx_seq_one_letter_code
_entity_poly.pdbx_strand_id
1 'polypeptide(L)' 'SIPGRRQFMRARFEVGWNGASVEPVGGAGSHLLGGLAQANALVVVPEDVTEVADGETVSVLVLDRDF' A
#
# COMPACT_ATOMS: atom_id res chain seq x y z
N SER A 1 -1.91 -13.06 -2.06
CA SER A 1 -1.76 -12.88 -0.60
C SER A 1 -1.43 -14.21 0.07
N ILE A 2 -0.65 -14.23 1.16
CA ILE A 2 -0.44 -15.44 1.99
C ILE A 2 -1.61 -15.56 2.98
N PRO A 3 -2.42 -16.64 2.93
CA PRO A 3 -3.56 -16.81 3.82
C PRO A 3 -3.18 -16.76 5.30
N GLY A 4 -4.02 -16.12 6.12
CA GLY A 4 -3.81 -16.03 7.58
C GLY A 4 -2.77 -15.00 8.01
N ARG A 5 -2.21 -14.21 7.07
CA ARG A 5 -1.27 -13.14 7.36
C ARG A 5 -1.70 -11.83 6.73
N ARG A 6 -1.96 -10.85 7.59
CA ARG A 6 -2.09 -9.46 7.16
C ARG A 6 -0.82 -9.00 6.44
N GLN A 7 -1.00 -8.39 5.29
CA GLN A 7 0.08 -7.85 4.49
C GLN A 7 0.06 -6.33 4.49
N PHE A 8 1.26 -5.75 4.50
CA PHE A 8 1.49 -4.33 4.39
C PHE A 8 2.29 -4.09 3.12
N MET A 9 1.62 -3.59 2.09
CA MET A 9 2.24 -3.32 0.80
C MET A 9 2.67 -1.86 0.77
N ARG A 10 3.94 -1.62 0.43
CA ARG A 10 4.47 -0.26 0.23
C ARG A 10 3.76 0.40 -0.93
N ALA A 11 3.33 1.64 -0.74
CA ALA A 11 2.61 2.38 -1.76
C ALA A 11 2.94 3.88 -1.74
N ARG A 12 2.60 4.53 -2.85
CA ARG A 12 2.53 5.98 -2.99
C ARG A 12 1.07 6.39 -2.94
N PHE A 13 0.75 7.27 -2.01
CA PHE A 13 -0.57 7.84 -1.78
C PHE A 13 -0.56 9.31 -2.23
N GLU A 14 -1.52 9.67 -3.07
CA GLU A 14 -1.69 11.02 -3.58
C GLU A 14 -3.14 11.48 -3.42
N VAL A 15 -3.34 12.79 -3.24
CA VAL A 15 -4.65 13.41 -3.23
C VAL A 15 -4.68 14.43 -4.35
N GLY A 16 -5.47 14.14 -5.38
CA GLY A 16 -5.66 14.99 -6.54
C GLY A 16 -7.07 15.59 -6.59
N TRP A 17 -7.36 16.25 -7.71
CA TRP A 17 -8.67 16.85 -7.98
C TRP A 17 -9.80 15.81 -8.14
N ASN A 18 -9.45 14.57 -8.48
CA ASN A 18 -10.35 13.43 -8.65
C ASN A 18 -10.48 12.56 -7.38
N GLY A 19 -9.91 13.00 -6.26
CA GLY A 19 -9.92 12.26 -4.99
C GLY A 19 -8.55 11.67 -4.64
N ALA A 20 -8.57 10.68 -3.75
CA ALA A 20 -7.37 10.02 -3.27
C ALA A 20 -7.06 8.78 -4.14
N SER A 21 -5.79 8.58 -4.48
CA SER A 21 -5.29 7.41 -5.17
C SER A 21 -4.13 6.78 -4.40
N VAL A 22 -3.95 5.47 -4.58
CA VAL A 22 -2.86 4.72 -3.98
C VAL A 22 -2.31 3.72 -4.99
N GLU A 23 -0.99 3.74 -5.18
CA GLU A 23 -0.29 2.89 -6.13
C GLU A 23 0.83 2.11 -5.43
N PRO A 24 0.89 0.78 -5.55
CA PRO A 24 1.98 -0.03 -5.00
C PRO A 24 3.36 0.40 -5.54
N VAL A 25 4.37 0.49 -4.68
CA VAL A 25 5.75 0.80 -5.08
C VAL A 25 6.69 -0.41 -4.91
N GLY A 26 7.35 -0.76 -6.01
CA GLY A 26 8.29 -1.90 -6.09
C GLY A 26 7.62 -3.28 -6.09
N GLY A 27 8.40 -4.32 -6.41
CA GLY A 27 7.96 -5.71 -6.31
C GLY A 27 7.97 -6.23 -4.86
N ALA A 28 7.40 -7.42 -4.63
CA ALA A 28 7.28 -8.07 -3.32
C ALA A 28 8.61 -8.47 -2.63
N GLY A 29 9.78 -8.10 -3.19
CA GLY A 29 11.09 -8.40 -2.63
C GLY A 29 11.47 -7.52 -1.44
N SER A 30 11.89 -8.15 -0.34
CA SER A 30 12.36 -7.50 0.89
C SER A 30 13.74 -6.83 0.75
N HIS A 31 14.47 -7.08 -0.34
CA HIS A 31 15.83 -6.55 -0.57
C HIS A 31 15.89 -5.07 -0.97
N LEU A 32 14.77 -4.35 -0.89
CA LEU A 32 14.63 -2.96 -1.31
C LEU A 32 14.48 -2.03 -0.11
N LEU A 33 15.58 -1.73 0.60
CA LEU A 33 15.63 -0.53 1.44
C LEU A 33 15.30 0.73 0.61
N GLY A 34 15.61 0.73 -0.70
CA GLY A 34 15.22 1.78 -1.65
C GLY A 34 13.73 1.81 -2.02
N GLY A 35 12.95 0.77 -1.68
CA GLY A 35 11.49 0.75 -1.89
C GLY A 35 10.73 1.53 -0.82
N LEU A 36 11.28 1.60 0.41
CA LEU A 36 10.75 2.48 1.45
C LEU A 36 11.02 3.95 1.15
N ALA A 37 12.17 4.27 0.54
CA ALA A 37 12.48 5.65 0.14
C ALA A 37 11.49 6.24 -0.88
N GLN A 38 10.74 5.39 -1.59
CA GLN A 38 9.74 5.80 -2.59
C GLN A 38 8.30 5.68 -2.08
N ALA A 39 8.09 5.04 -0.92
CA ALA A 39 6.77 4.86 -0.32
C ALA A 39 6.48 5.98 0.67
N ASN A 40 5.29 6.54 0.60
CA ASN A 40 4.77 7.42 1.65
C ASN A 40 3.54 6.83 2.36
N ALA A 41 3.16 5.60 2.01
CA ALA A 41 2.02 4.91 2.59
C ALA A 41 2.19 3.38 2.59
N LEU A 42 1.37 2.71 3.40
CA LEU A 42 1.19 1.26 3.39
C LEU A 42 -0.28 0.92 3.10
N VAL A 43 -0.52 0.10 2.08
CA VAL A 43 -1.82 -0.55 1.87
C VAL A 43 -1.92 -1.73 2.83
N VAL A 44 -3.02 -1.77 3.59
CA VAL A 44 -3.32 -2.85 4.53
C VAL A 44 -4.21 -3.87 3.84
N VAL A 45 -3.68 -5.07 3.62
CA VAL A 45 -4.43 -6.20 3.06
C VAL A 45 -4.75 -7.18 4.19
N PRO A 46 -6.03 -7.34 4.56
CA PRO A 46 -6.45 -8.31 5.57
C PRO A 46 -6.04 -9.75 5.25
N GLU A 47 -5.94 -10.56 6.28
CA GLU A 47 -5.50 -11.96 6.23
C GLU A 47 -6.39 -12.91 5.43
N ASP A 48 -7.66 -12.55 5.25
CA ASP A 48 -8.69 -13.25 4.47
C ASP A 48 -8.78 -12.76 3.01
N VAL A 49 -8.15 -11.63 2.70
CA VAL A 49 -8.12 -11.07 1.34
C VAL A 49 -7.00 -11.73 0.53
N THR A 50 -7.37 -12.42 -0.54
CA THR A 50 -6.43 -13.15 -1.41
C THR A 50 -5.83 -12.29 -2.53
N GLU A 51 -6.62 -11.32 -3.01
CA GLU A 51 -6.35 -10.43 -4.13
C GLU A 51 -7.04 -9.08 -3.89
N VAL A 52 -6.46 -8.00 -4.43
CA VAL A 52 -7.06 -6.66 -4.47
C VAL A 52 -7.08 -6.25 -5.94
N ALA A 53 -8.26 -5.94 -6.47
CA ALA A 53 -8.41 -5.55 -7.86
C ALA A 53 -8.14 -4.06 -8.06
N ASP A 54 -7.82 -3.67 -9.31
CA ASP A 54 -7.73 -2.25 -9.66
C ASP A 54 -9.10 -1.56 -9.48
N GLY A 55 -9.07 -0.33 -8.97
CA GLY A 55 -10.26 0.44 -8.59
C GLY A 55 -10.94 0.01 -7.29
N GLU A 56 -10.44 -1.01 -6.59
CA GLU A 56 -10.97 -1.40 -5.29
C GLU A 56 -10.54 -0.43 -4.19
N THR A 57 -11.45 -0.15 -3.25
CA THR A 57 -11.14 0.71 -2.10
C THR A 57 -10.38 -0.08 -1.04
N VAL A 58 -9.25 0.47 -0.59
CA VAL A 58 -8.38 -0.17 0.41
C VAL A 58 -8.14 0.73 1.61
N SER A 59 -7.78 0.09 2.74
CA SER A 59 -7.28 0.81 3.91
C SER A 59 -5.81 1.19 3.73
N VAL A 60 -5.49 2.45 3.99
CA VAL A 60 -4.14 3.00 3.80
C VAL A 60 -3.64 3.63 5.10
N LEU A 61 -2.42 3.29 5.49
CA LEU A 61 -1.67 3.98 6.54
C LEU A 61 -0.72 4.96 5.87
N VAL A 62 -0.96 6.26 6.05
CA VAL A 62 -0.09 7.32 5.52
C VAL A 62 1.09 7.51 6.48
N LEU A 63 2.31 7.62 5.94
CA LEU A 63 3.55 7.65 6.71
C LEU A 63 4.19 9.04 6.80
N ASP A 64 3.79 9.97 5.92
CA ASP A 64 4.44 11.27 5.73
C ASP A 64 3.60 12.46 6.24
N ARG A 65 2.55 12.20 7.03
CA ARG A 65 1.68 13.24 7.59
C ARG A 65 1.69 13.20 9.10
N ASP A 66 1.76 14.38 9.71
CA ASP A 66 1.55 14.54 11.15
C ASP A 66 0.09 14.22 11.51
N PHE A 67 -0.10 13.57 12.66
CA PHE A 67 -1.39 13.09 13.17
C PHE A 67 -2.27 14.20 13.75
#